data_AF-A0A0A2DZI3-F1
#
_entry.id   AF-A0A0A2DZI3-F1
#
_cell.length_a   1.000
_cell.length_b   1.000
_cell.length_c   1.000
_cell.angle_alpha   90.00
_cell.angle_beta   90.00
_cell.angle_gamma   90.00
#
_symmetry.space_group_name_H-M   'P 1'
#
loop_
_entity.id
_entity.type
_entity.pdbx_description
1 polymer ?
#
loop_
_entity_poly.entity_id
_entity_poly.type
_entity_poly.pdbx_seq_one_letter_code
_entity_poly.pdbx_strand_id
1 'polypeptide(L)'
;MAKDGHPHAANAEKPAEHPHAKMAKGEHPHAANAEKPVEHPHAAMGMKAEAPTKEARDRARAILEIERTITNILRYRSALLESPEAELSGIINAFNGGYIAPSSGGDAVANPNAVPTGRNLYSINAENTPSEVAWDRAVALVNSTLEQYKKQHGEYPRKVSYTFWSSEFIESEGTTIGQALYMLGVEPIRDTFGRVSDLRLIPAKDLGRPRIDIVVQTSGQFRDLAASRLMLLSRAVEMAANAEDEGEYENQVKSSTVEIERQLVENGLSPKAARELSTKRVFGGVNGMYGTNIQGMITSSDKWESEKEIADVYINNMGAIYSDSKEWGAFQAGLLRSVLHNTDVIVQPRQSNTWGALSLDHVYEFMGGMNLAIRNVTGKDPDAFFADYRNRNRTRMQDLKEAIGVEARTTVLNPVYVKEIMKSGSSAAGGLVEIFTNTFGWNVAKPNVIDKELWDELYNMYIADTQNLGTREFFRTSNPAALQEISAIMLETHRKGMWAASEEQIKTLVEVHKEMVTEFGSSGFGFSAGNKKLQDFISQKLPEQDAAAYKKSLNTMLQSSSDTKVEAKDGIRLQKESSEVMESDNDSSMKTGIIIAAVVVVLFIILIFVLRKRRTKTA
;
A
#
# COMPACT_ATOMS: atom_id res chain seq x y z
N MET A 1 46.53 3.15 28.26
CA MET A 1 47.96 2.81 28.40
C MET A 1 48.29 1.88 27.24
N ALA A 2 48.86 2.36 26.13
CA ALA A 2 50.31 2.62 25.95
C ALA A 2 51.11 1.31 26.16
N LYS A 3 51.96 0.81 25.27
CA LYS A 3 52.67 1.34 24.10
C LYS A 3 53.45 0.16 23.46
N ASP A 4 53.50 0.09 22.13
CA ASP A 4 54.66 0.30 21.22
C ASP A 4 55.77 -0.76 21.21
N GLY A 5 56.25 -1.06 19.98
CA GLY A 5 57.57 -1.66 19.81
C GLY A 5 57.92 -2.22 18.42
N HIS A 6 57.84 -1.43 17.36
CA HIS A 6 58.57 -1.70 16.09
C HIS A 6 60.10 -1.63 16.28
N PRO A 7 60.88 -2.18 15.33
CA PRO A 7 61.68 -1.27 14.52
C PRO A 7 61.68 -1.54 13.00
N HIS A 8 61.67 -0.44 12.24
CA HIS A 8 62.09 -0.29 10.82
C HIS A 8 63.63 -0.49 10.70
N ALA A 9 64.30 -0.73 9.56
CA ALA A 9 64.19 -0.13 8.22
C ALA A 9 64.90 -1.04 7.18
N ALA A 10 64.32 -1.26 5.99
CA ALA A 10 64.59 -0.59 4.70
C ALA A 10 65.78 -1.15 3.89
N ASN A 11 65.48 -1.77 2.74
CA ASN A 11 66.14 -1.40 1.49
C ASN A 11 65.21 -1.65 0.29
N ALA A 12 65.26 -0.70 -0.63
CA ALA A 12 64.34 -0.46 -1.73
C ALA A 12 64.67 -1.29 -2.97
N GLU A 13 63.65 -1.65 -3.76
CA GLU A 13 63.71 -1.62 -5.22
C GLU A 13 62.28 -1.53 -5.80
N LYS A 14 62.14 -0.76 -6.87
CA LYS A 14 60.89 -0.31 -7.52
C LYS A 14 60.98 -0.63 -9.03
N PRO A 15 59.91 -0.40 -9.82
CA PRO A 15 59.05 -1.40 -10.45
C PRO A 15 59.39 -1.70 -11.93
N ALA A 16 58.93 -2.84 -12.45
CA ALA A 16 59.05 -3.17 -13.87
C ALA A 16 57.71 -2.97 -14.61
N GLU A 17 57.73 -2.07 -15.59
CA GLU A 17 56.71 -1.84 -16.62
C GLU A 17 56.85 -2.81 -17.82
N HIS A 18 55.77 -2.90 -18.59
CA HIS A 18 55.47 -3.73 -19.78
C HIS A 18 56.56 -3.82 -20.88
N PRO A 19 56.37 -4.77 -21.84
CA PRO A 19 56.22 -4.26 -23.21
C PRO A 19 55.17 -4.97 -24.10
N HIS A 20 54.63 -4.15 -25.01
CA HIS A 20 53.86 -4.50 -26.20
C HIS A 20 54.66 -5.31 -27.25
N ALA A 21 53.98 -6.20 -27.99
CA ALA A 21 54.42 -6.70 -29.31
C ALA A 21 53.17 -6.91 -30.21
N LYS A 22 52.87 -5.97 -31.11
CA LYS A 22 53.20 -5.91 -32.55
C LYS A 22 52.45 -6.93 -33.44
N MET A 23 51.54 -6.37 -34.23
CA MET A 23 50.99 -6.94 -35.47
C MET A 23 52.09 -7.25 -36.49
N ALA A 24 51.99 -8.41 -37.16
CA ALA A 24 52.72 -8.71 -38.39
C ALA A 24 51.79 -9.33 -39.43
N LYS A 25 51.89 -8.82 -40.67
CA LYS A 25 51.26 -9.29 -41.91
C LYS A 25 52.16 -10.31 -42.62
N GLY A 26 51.55 -11.19 -43.42
CA GLY A 26 52.18 -12.01 -44.46
C GLY A 26 52.29 -13.50 -44.07
N GLU A 27 52.04 -14.51 -44.89
CA GLU A 27 51.79 -14.66 -46.33
C GLU A 27 51.04 -15.99 -46.56
N HIS A 28 50.27 -16.09 -47.64
CA HIS A 28 49.62 -17.31 -48.13
C HIS A 28 50.63 -18.29 -48.75
N PRO A 29 50.32 -19.60 -48.73
CA PRO A 29 50.51 -20.43 -49.91
C PRO A 29 49.19 -21.10 -50.35
N HIS A 30 48.80 -20.81 -51.59
CA HIS A 30 47.86 -21.60 -52.38
C HIS A 30 48.51 -22.91 -52.84
N ALA A 31 47.83 -24.04 -52.66
CA ALA A 31 47.75 -25.18 -53.58
C ALA A 31 46.74 -26.19 -53.01
N ALA A 32 45.48 -26.14 -53.44
CA ALA A 32 44.95 -26.92 -54.56
C ALA A 32 44.65 -28.38 -54.18
N ASN A 33 43.42 -28.62 -53.74
CA ASN A 33 42.62 -29.74 -54.22
C ASN A 33 41.17 -29.27 -54.36
N ALA A 34 40.72 -29.26 -55.60
CA ALA A 34 39.42 -28.78 -56.03
C ALA A 34 38.38 -29.90 -55.89
N GLU A 35 37.42 -29.72 -55.00
CA GLU A 35 36.12 -30.36 -55.09
C GLU A 35 35.03 -29.28 -55.15
N LYS A 36 33.99 -29.60 -55.94
CA LYS A 36 33.01 -28.72 -56.57
C LYS A 36 32.28 -27.77 -55.59
N PRO A 37 31.86 -26.57 -56.02
CA PRO A 37 31.07 -25.68 -55.18
C PRO A 37 29.69 -26.28 -54.94
N VAL A 38 29.36 -26.53 -53.68
CA VAL A 38 28.00 -26.80 -53.24
C VAL A 38 27.22 -25.49 -53.38
N GLU A 39 26.16 -25.53 -54.17
CA GLU A 39 25.24 -24.41 -54.38
C GLU A 39 24.70 -23.91 -53.03
N HIS A 40 24.88 -22.61 -52.76
CA HIS A 40 24.10 -21.92 -51.74
C HIS A 40 22.67 -21.75 -52.27
N PRO A 41 21.64 -22.27 -51.60
CA PRO A 41 20.27 -21.92 -51.97
C PRO A 41 20.08 -20.43 -51.70
N HIS A 42 19.73 -19.72 -52.76
CA HIS A 42 19.22 -18.35 -52.72
C HIS A 42 18.10 -18.21 -51.68
N ALA A 43 18.11 -17.04 -51.03
CA ALA A 43 17.17 -16.60 -50.02
C ALA A 43 15.70 -16.98 -50.30
N ALA A 44 15.11 -17.75 -49.39
CA ALA A 44 13.66 -17.77 -49.18
C ALA A 44 13.29 -16.61 -48.23
N MET A 45 13.27 -15.38 -48.75
CA MET A 45 12.46 -14.32 -48.15
C MET A 45 10.99 -14.63 -48.47
N GLY A 46 10.21 -15.08 -47.48
CA GLY A 46 8.77 -15.23 -47.70
C GLY A 46 8.01 -16.28 -46.87
N MET A 47 8.38 -16.53 -45.61
CA MET A 47 7.46 -17.17 -44.67
C MET A 47 7.29 -16.25 -43.47
N LYS A 48 6.10 -15.63 -43.34
CA LYS A 48 5.64 -15.13 -42.04
C LYS A 48 5.60 -16.35 -41.13
N ALA A 49 6.52 -16.43 -40.16
CA ALA A 49 6.39 -17.42 -39.10
C ALA A 49 5.00 -17.23 -38.48
N GLU A 50 4.16 -18.27 -38.56
CA GLU A 50 2.84 -18.22 -37.94
C GLU A 50 3.03 -17.96 -36.45
N ALA A 51 2.25 -17.01 -35.91
CA ALA A 51 2.29 -16.71 -34.49
C ALA A 51 1.96 -17.99 -33.70
N PRO A 52 2.73 -18.33 -32.65
CA PRO A 52 2.53 -19.57 -31.92
C PRO A 52 1.12 -19.64 -31.33
N THR A 53 0.48 -20.81 -31.47
CA THR A 53 -0.86 -21.07 -30.91
C THR A 53 -0.86 -20.85 -29.39
N LYS A 54 -2.04 -20.58 -28.82
CA LYS A 54 -2.19 -20.42 -27.36
C LYS A 54 -1.65 -21.66 -26.63
N GLU A 55 -1.98 -22.85 -27.12
CA GLU A 55 -1.51 -24.13 -26.57
C GLU A 55 0.02 -24.27 -26.61
N ALA A 56 0.67 -23.88 -27.71
CA ALA A 56 2.13 -23.91 -27.81
C ALA A 56 2.79 -22.93 -26.83
N ARG A 57 2.21 -21.73 -26.68
CA ARG A 57 2.66 -20.74 -25.69
C ARG A 57 2.49 -21.25 -24.26
N ASP A 58 1.34 -21.83 -23.94
CA ASP A 58 1.05 -22.39 -22.61
C ASP A 58 2.01 -23.54 -22.26
N ARG A 59 2.28 -24.44 -23.22
CA ARG A 59 3.25 -25.53 -23.03
C ARG A 59 4.67 -25.00 -22.80
N ALA A 60 5.13 -24.02 -23.60
CA ALA A 60 6.44 -23.43 -23.43
C ALA A 60 6.57 -22.74 -22.05
N ARG A 61 5.55 -22.00 -21.63
CA ARG A 61 5.48 -21.37 -20.30
C ARG A 61 5.58 -22.42 -19.17
N ALA A 62 4.87 -23.55 -19.29
CA ALA A 62 4.92 -24.60 -18.29
C ALA A 62 6.31 -25.24 -18.14
N ILE A 63 7.01 -25.50 -19.26
CA ILE A 63 8.36 -26.06 -19.24
C ILE A 63 9.34 -25.09 -18.57
N LEU A 64 9.31 -23.81 -18.98
CA LEU A 64 10.16 -22.77 -18.41
C LEU A 64 9.90 -22.57 -16.92
N GLU A 65 8.66 -22.69 -16.45
CA GLU A 65 8.35 -22.56 -15.02
C GLU A 65 8.92 -23.72 -14.19
N ILE A 66 8.90 -24.95 -14.72
CA ILE A 66 9.51 -26.10 -14.04
C ILE A 66 11.02 -25.93 -13.95
N GLU A 67 11.68 -25.60 -15.07
CA GLU A 67 13.13 -25.36 -15.11
C GLU A 67 13.53 -24.24 -14.15
N ARG A 68 12.81 -23.11 -14.19
CA ARG A 68 12.99 -21.98 -13.27
C ARG A 68 12.83 -22.41 -11.83
N THR A 69 11.81 -23.21 -11.51
CA THR A 69 11.55 -23.67 -10.14
C THR A 69 12.71 -24.53 -9.63
N ILE A 70 13.13 -25.53 -10.39
CA ILE A 70 14.23 -26.43 -10.00
C ILE A 70 15.53 -25.65 -9.78
N THR A 71 15.86 -24.74 -10.70
CA THR A 71 17.09 -23.96 -10.66
C THR A 71 17.11 -23.00 -9.47
N ASN A 72 15.95 -22.43 -9.12
CA ASN A 72 15.87 -21.45 -8.04
C ASN A 72 15.91 -22.06 -6.63
N ILE A 73 15.67 -23.37 -6.43
CA ILE A 73 15.68 -23.98 -5.09
C ILE A 73 17.03 -23.75 -4.40
N LEU A 74 18.14 -24.11 -5.07
CA LEU A 74 19.47 -23.95 -4.50
C LEU A 74 19.88 -22.48 -4.41
N ARG A 75 19.54 -21.70 -5.45
CA ARG A 75 19.81 -20.26 -5.49
C ARG A 75 19.15 -19.53 -4.32
N TYR A 76 17.88 -19.82 -4.03
CA TYR A 76 17.15 -19.22 -2.91
C TYR A 76 17.84 -19.48 -1.58
N ARG A 77 18.19 -20.73 -1.32
CA ARG A 77 18.85 -21.12 -0.07
C ARG A 77 20.16 -20.34 0.12
N SER A 78 21.04 -20.34 -0.87
CA SER A 78 22.32 -19.62 -0.77
C SER A 78 22.11 -18.12 -0.64
N ALA A 79 21.28 -17.53 -1.50
CA ALA A 79 21.01 -16.10 -1.50
C ALA A 79 20.42 -15.61 -0.17
N LEU A 80 19.53 -16.37 0.46
CA LEU A 80 18.97 -16.03 1.77
C LEU A 80 20.00 -16.15 2.90
N LEU A 81 20.89 -17.13 2.86
CA LEU A 81 21.96 -17.27 3.86
C LEU A 81 23.00 -16.15 3.75
N GLU A 82 23.30 -15.69 2.54
CA GLU A 82 24.26 -14.62 2.25
C GLU A 82 23.68 -13.22 2.50
N SER A 83 22.36 -13.09 2.50
CA SER A 83 21.62 -11.81 2.57
C SER A 83 22.03 -10.91 3.76
N PRO A 84 22.12 -11.39 5.01
CA PRO A 84 22.48 -10.51 6.13
C PRO A 84 23.89 -9.90 6.01
N GLU A 85 24.86 -10.67 5.52
CA GLU A 85 26.23 -10.17 5.29
C GLU A 85 26.27 -9.21 4.09
N ALA A 86 25.50 -9.51 3.05
CA ALA A 86 25.35 -8.64 1.88
C ALA A 86 24.68 -7.30 2.22
N GLU A 87 23.68 -7.29 3.11
CA GLU A 87 23.03 -6.08 3.64
C GLU A 87 24.03 -5.20 4.39
N LEU A 88 24.78 -5.78 5.32
CA LEU A 88 25.79 -5.04 6.10
C LEU A 88 26.92 -4.52 5.19
N SER A 89 27.39 -5.34 4.27
CA SER A 89 28.44 -4.93 3.31
C SER A 89 27.93 -3.85 2.36
N GLY A 90 26.68 -3.95 1.91
CA GLY A 90 26.02 -2.97 1.05
C GLY A 90 25.91 -1.60 1.71
N ILE A 91 25.46 -1.52 2.97
CA ILE A 91 25.35 -0.24 3.68
C ILE A 91 26.73 0.39 3.96
N ILE A 92 27.74 -0.40 4.32
CA ILE A 92 29.12 0.09 4.50
C ILE A 92 29.66 0.65 3.18
N ASN A 93 29.45 -0.06 2.06
CA ASN A 93 29.87 0.41 0.75
C ASN A 93 29.15 1.71 0.35
N ALA A 94 27.85 1.84 0.64
CA ALA A 94 27.09 3.05 0.37
C ALA A 94 27.64 4.26 1.14
N PHE A 95 28.00 4.09 2.42
CA PHE A 95 28.63 5.16 3.20
C PHE A 95 30.01 5.57 2.68
N ASN A 96 30.72 4.66 2.00
CA ASN A 96 31.97 4.98 1.31
C ASN A 96 31.76 5.62 -0.07
N GLY A 97 30.52 5.97 -0.46
CA GLY A 97 30.19 6.49 -1.79
C GLY A 97 30.30 5.44 -2.90
N GLY A 98 30.28 4.17 -2.54
CA GLY A 98 30.40 3.05 -3.47
C GLY A 98 29.11 2.75 -4.23
N TYR A 99 29.26 2.10 -5.39
CA TYR A 99 28.13 1.66 -6.20
C TYR A 99 27.40 0.46 -5.58
N ILE A 100 26.09 0.56 -5.43
CA ILE A 100 25.21 -0.53 -4.98
C ILE A 100 24.50 -1.13 -6.18
N ALA A 101 24.74 -2.42 -6.43
CA ALA A 101 24.18 -3.11 -7.59
C ALA A 101 22.64 -3.12 -7.54
N PRO A 102 21.96 -2.78 -8.65
CA PRO A 102 20.51 -2.74 -8.68
C PRO A 102 19.91 -4.15 -8.67
N SER A 103 18.73 -4.32 -8.08
CA SER A 103 17.94 -5.56 -8.19
C SER A 103 16.45 -5.28 -8.31
N SER A 104 15.71 -6.21 -8.87
CA SER A 104 14.24 -6.12 -8.89
C SER A 104 13.73 -6.29 -7.45
N GLY A 105 12.85 -5.40 -7.01
CA GLY A 105 12.18 -5.52 -5.71
C GLY A 105 11.01 -6.51 -5.70
N GLY A 106 10.24 -6.51 -4.61
CA GLY A 106 9.03 -7.32 -4.43
C GLY A 106 9.23 -8.52 -3.49
N ASP A 107 8.21 -9.37 -3.43
CA ASP A 107 8.19 -10.57 -2.57
C ASP A 107 9.25 -11.61 -3.00
N ALA A 108 10.06 -12.09 -2.05
CA ALA A 108 11.14 -13.04 -2.32
C ALA A 108 10.64 -14.43 -2.79
N VAL A 109 9.42 -14.85 -2.41
CA VAL A 109 8.80 -16.09 -2.88
C VAL A 109 8.31 -15.92 -4.32
N ALA A 110 7.74 -14.76 -4.63
CA ALA A 110 7.23 -14.44 -5.97
C ALA A 110 8.36 -14.15 -6.98
N ASN A 111 9.42 -13.46 -6.53
CA ASN A 111 10.52 -12.97 -7.35
C ASN A 111 11.89 -13.51 -6.87
N PRO A 112 12.45 -14.53 -7.54
CA PRO A 112 13.77 -15.07 -7.21
C PRO A 112 14.92 -14.08 -7.33
N ASN A 113 14.73 -12.98 -8.07
CA ASN A 113 15.76 -11.94 -8.21
C ASN A 113 15.73 -10.93 -7.06
N ALA A 114 14.72 -10.97 -6.18
CA ALA A 114 14.69 -10.13 -4.98
C ALA A 114 15.75 -10.55 -3.94
N VAL A 115 16.34 -11.75 -4.08
CA VAL A 115 17.45 -12.23 -3.25
C VAL A 115 18.71 -12.53 -4.10
N PRO A 116 19.93 -12.34 -3.55
CA PRO A 116 20.22 -11.88 -2.18
C PRO A 116 19.82 -10.41 -1.98
N THR A 117 19.50 -10.06 -0.74
CA THR A 117 19.19 -8.68 -0.33
C THR A 117 20.47 -7.83 -0.25
N GLY A 118 20.39 -6.60 0.27
CA GLY A 118 21.54 -5.66 0.28
C GLY A 118 21.81 -4.97 -1.06
N ARG A 119 20.79 -4.90 -1.93
CA ARG A 119 20.86 -4.33 -3.29
C ARG A 119 19.94 -3.12 -3.46
N ASN A 120 20.21 -2.29 -4.47
CA ASN A 120 19.41 -1.09 -4.75
C ASN A 120 18.16 -1.47 -5.56
N LEU A 121 16.99 -1.46 -4.93
CA LEU A 121 15.78 -2.00 -5.55
C LEU A 121 15.21 -1.06 -6.63
N TYR A 122 14.74 -1.63 -7.74
CA TYR A 122 14.00 -0.91 -8.79
C TYR A 122 12.63 -1.57 -9.05
N SER A 123 11.73 -0.76 -9.61
CA SER A 123 10.35 -1.11 -9.97
C SER A 123 10.27 -1.78 -11.37
N ILE A 124 9.10 -1.82 -12.00
CA ILE A 124 8.93 -2.31 -13.38
C ILE A 124 8.69 -1.16 -14.36
N ASN A 125 8.87 -1.44 -15.66
CA ASN A 125 8.46 -0.50 -16.70
C ASN A 125 6.93 -0.48 -16.83
N ALA A 126 6.30 0.62 -16.41
CA ALA A 126 4.84 0.75 -16.46
C ALA A 126 4.26 0.61 -17.87
N GLU A 127 5.00 0.98 -18.91
CA GLU A 127 4.55 0.89 -20.30
C GLU A 127 4.37 -0.56 -20.78
N ASN A 128 4.95 -1.54 -20.09
CA ASN A 128 4.79 -2.96 -20.39
C ASN A 128 3.55 -3.58 -19.71
N THR A 129 2.76 -2.78 -18.97
CA THR A 129 1.64 -3.26 -18.17
C THR A 129 0.28 -2.92 -18.78
N PRO A 130 -0.73 -3.81 -18.65
CA PRO A 130 -0.62 -5.16 -18.11
C PRO A 130 0.24 -6.09 -18.99
N SER A 131 1.07 -6.94 -18.39
CA SER A 131 1.80 -7.98 -19.14
C SER A 131 0.83 -9.03 -19.74
N GLU A 132 1.29 -9.89 -20.64
CA GLU A 132 0.43 -10.96 -21.19
C GLU A 132 -0.09 -11.90 -20.10
N VAL A 133 0.78 -12.27 -19.16
CA VAL A 133 0.42 -13.14 -18.03
C VAL A 133 -0.55 -12.44 -17.09
N ALA A 134 -0.30 -11.14 -16.83
CA ALA A 134 -1.22 -10.32 -16.04
C ALA A 134 -2.61 -10.21 -16.69
N TRP A 135 -2.67 -10.10 -18.03
CA TRP A 135 -3.92 -10.10 -18.78
C TRP A 135 -4.68 -11.42 -18.67
N ASP A 136 -4.00 -12.55 -18.87
CA ASP A 136 -4.62 -13.89 -18.76
C ASP A 136 -5.21 -14.11 -17.35
N ARG A 137 -4.47 -13.70 -16.30
CA ARG A 137 -4.94 -13.74 -14.90
C ARG A 137 -6.13 -12.82 -14.67
N ALA A 138 -6.07 -11.60 -15.19
CA ALA A 138 -7.13 -10.62 -15.05
C ALA A 138 -8.46 -11.11 -15.61
N VAL A 139 -8.45 -11.68 -16.83
CA VAL A 139 -9.64 -12.25 -17.47
C VAL A 139 -10.27 -13.34 -16.58
N ALA A 140 -9.44 -14.24 -16.03
CA ALA A 140 -9.92 -15.29 -15.13
C ALA A 140 -10.53 -14.74 -13.83
N LEU A 141 -9.89 -13.74 -13.20
CA LEU A 141 -10.37 -13.12 -11.96
C LEU A 141 -11.66 -12.33 -12.17
N VAL A 142 -11.80 -11.62 -13.30
CA VAL A 142 -13.04 -10.93 -13.66
C VAL A 142 -14.17 -11.92 -13.86
N ASN A 143 -13.95 -13.00 -14.63
CA ASN A 143 -14.99 -14.02 -14.81
C ASN A 143 -15.41 -14.63 -13.47
N SER A 144 -14.44 -14.97 -12.61
CA SER A 144 -14.70 -15.45 -11.24
C SER A 144 -15.53 -14.46 -10.42
N THR A 145 -15.21 -13.17 -10.48
CA THR A 145 -15.96 -12.11 -9.78
C THR A 145 -17.40 -12.03 -10.28
N LEU A 146 -17.60 -12.02 -11.60
CA LEU A 146 -18.94 -11.90 -12.20
C LEU A 146 -19.79 -13.15 -11.95
N GLU A 147 -19.20 -14.35 -12.03
CA GLU A 147 -19.87 -15.61 -11.73
C GLU A 147 -20.30 -15.68 -10.26
N GLN A 148 -19.41 -15.30 -9.33
CA GLN A 148 -19.72 -15.27 -7.91
C GLN A 148 -20.85 -14.28 -7.59
N TYR A 149 -20.76 -13.07 -8.12
CA TYR A 149 -21.79 -12.05 -7.92
C TYR A 149 -23.14 -12.49 -8.51
N LYS A 150 -23.15 -13.00 -9.75
CA LYS A 150 -24.38 -13.49 -10.39
C LYS A 150 -25.00 -14.68 -9.68
N LYS A 151 -24.18 -15.56 -9.11
CA LYS A 151 -24.66 -16.68 -8.29
C LYS A 151 -25.35 -16.19 -7.00
N GLN A 152 -24.86 -15.11 -6.41
CA GLN A 152 -25.37 -14.57 -5.14
C GLN A 152 -26.59 -13.66 -5.35
N HIS A 153 -26.60 -12.84 -6.41
CA HIS A 153 -27.60 -11.78 -6.61
C HIS A 153 -28.53 -12.03 -7.81
N GLY A 154 -28.24 -13.00 -8.68
CA GLY A 154 -29.03 -13.34 -9.86
C GLY A 154 -28.76 -12.46 -11.11
N GLU A 155 -28.03 -11.35 -10.94
CA GLU A 155 -27.71 -10.38 -11.98
C GLU A 155 -26.21 -10.03 -12.02
N TYR A 156 -25.78 -9.26 -13.02
CA TYR A 156 -24.40 -8.75 -13.07
C TYR A 156 -24.28 -7.47 -12.23
N PRO A 157 -23.12 -7.19 -11.61
CA PRO A 157 -22.93 -5.94 -10.88
C PRO A 157 -22.95 -4.77 -11.85
N ARG A 158 -23.52 -3.62 -11.46
CA ARG A 158 -23.56 -2.43 -12.32
C ARG A 158 -22.22 -1.71 -12.36
N LYS A 159 -21.53 -1.64 -11.22
CA LYS A 159 -20.21 -1.00 -11.10
C LYS A 159 -19.31 -1.68 -10.07
N VAL A 160 -18.02 -1.77 -10.39
CA VAL A 160 -16.98 -2.35 -9.53
C VAL A 160 -15.92 -1.31 -9.18
N SER A 161 -15.62 -1.14 -7.90
CA SER A 161 -14.50 -0.34 -7.44
C SER A 161 -13.21 -1.16 -7.42
N TYR A 162 -12.11 -0.60 -7.91
CA TYR A 162 -10.78 -1.19 -7.82
C TYR A 162 -9.81 -0.27 -7.08
N THR A 163 -9.10 -0.82 -6.10
CA THR A 163 -7.98 -0.14 -5.44
C THR A 163 -6.67 -0.47 -6.15
N PHE A 164 -5.89 0.56 -6.48
CA PHE A 164 -4.63 0.44 -7.21
C PHE A 164 -3.46 0.76 -6.29
N TRP A 165 -2.65 -0.25 -5.99
CA TRP A 165 -1.47 -0.15 -5.13
C TRP A 165 -0.18 -0.41 -5.90
N SER A 166 0.86 0.38 -5.59
CA SER A 166 2.15 0.32 -6.28
C SER A 166 2.86 -1.02 -6.07
N SER A 167 2.80 -1.59 -4.86
CA SER A 167 3.43 -2.86 -4.54
C SER A 167 2.81 -4.02 -5.30
N GLU A 168 1.46 -4.11 -5.34
CA GLU A 168 0.80 -5.12 -6.18
C GLU A 168 1.08 -4.91 -7.66
N PHE A 169 1.05 -3.66 -8.14
CA PHE A 169 1.34 -3.36 -9.54
C PHE A 169 2.69 -3.91 -9.99
N ILE A 170 3.72 -3.75 -9.15
CA ILE A 170 5.07 -4.26 -9.39
C ILE A 170 5.08 -5.79 -9.44
N GLU A 171 4.44 -6.45 -8.47
CA GLU A 171 4.48 -7.90 -8.32
C GLU A 171 3.60 -8.64 -9.33
N SER A 172 2.46 -8.06 -9.70
CA SER A 172 1.48 -8.67 -10.58
C SER A 172 1.64 -8.26 -12.05
N GLU A 173 2.57 -7.34 -12.33
CA GLU A 173 2.80 -6.74 -13.65
C GLU A 173 1.53 -6.11 -14.25
N GLY A 174 0.70 -5.52 -13.37
CA GLY A 174 -0.52 -4.81 -13.75
C GLY A 174 -1.77 -5.69 -13.88
N THR A 175 -1.88 -6.80 -13.13
CA THR A 175 -3.07 -7.67 -13.19
C THR A 175 -4.36 -6.91 -12.85
N THR A 176 -4.34 -6.02 -11.84
CA THR A 176 -5.52 -5.18 -11.50
C THR A 176 -5.90 -4.19 -12.61
N ILE A 177 -4.93 -3.66 -13.38
CA ILE A 177 -5.21 -2.86 -14.59
C ILE A 177 -5.94 -3.72 -15.63
N GLY A 178 -5.46 -4.94 -15.85
CA GLY A 178 -6.11 -5.90 -16.74
C GLY A 178 -7.55 -6.18 -16.32
N GLN A 179 -7.83 -6.31 -15.01
CA GLN A 179 -9.18 -6.56 -14.51
C GLN A 179 -10.11 -5.39 -14.84
N ALA A 180 -9.67 -4.17 -14.56
CA ALA A 180 -10.42 -2.95 -14.86
C ALA A 180 -10.69 -2.79 -16.37
N LEU A 181 -9.69 -3.00 -17.23
CA LEU A 181 -9.85 -2.98 -18.69
C LEU A 181 -10.86 -4.01 -19.16
N TYR A 182 -10.72 -5.26 -18.69
CA TYR A 182 -11.61 -6.32 -19.13
C TYR A 182 -13.04 -6.11 -18.61
N MET A 183 -13.27 -5.61 -17.39
CA MET A 183 -14.61 -5.23 -16.93
C MET A 183 -15.34 -4.29 -17.90
N LEU A 184 -14.63 -3.28 -18.40
CA LEU A 184 -15.12 -2.33 -19.43
C LEU A 184 -15.31 -2.98 -20.82
N GLY A 185 -14.84 -4.21 -21.02
CA GLY A 185 -14.82 -4.89 -22.31
C GLY A 185 -13.80 -4.28 -23.27
N VAL A 186 -12.65 -3.87 -22.74
CA VAL A 186 -11.53 -3.29 -23.49
C VAL A 186 -10.30 -4.17 -23.30
N GLU A 187 -9.52 -4.39 -24.34
CA GLU A 187 -8.28 -5.16 -24.30
C GLU A 187 -7.05 -4.34 -24.71
N PRO A 188 -5.87 -4.63 -24.13
CA PRO A 188 -4.63 -3.94 -24.47
C PRO A 188 -4.04 -4.41 -25.80
N ILE A 189 -3.58 -3.46 -26.62
CA ILE A 189 -2.78 -3.70 -27.82
C ILE A 189 -1.31 -3.49 -27.48
N ARG A 190 -0.48 -4.48 -27.83
CA ARG A 190 0.96 -4.44 -27.60
C ARG A 190 1.74 -4.17 -28.88
N ASP A 191 2.80 -3.37 -28.78
CA ASP A 191 3.76 -3.19 -29.86
C ASP A 191 4.75 -4.36 -29.94
N THR A 192 5.65 -4.30 -30.92
CA THR A 192 6.68 -5.34 -31.13
C THR A 192 7.68 -5.49 -29.99
N PHE A 193 7.75 -4.52 -29.07
CA PHE A 193 8.61 -4.55 -27.89
C PHE A 193 7.84 -4.97 -26.62
N GLY A 194 6.56 -5.34 -26.76
CA GLY A 194 5.69 -5.76 -25.65
C GLY A 194 5.10 -4.59 -24.84
N ARG A 195 5.28 -3.34 -25.28
CA ARG A 195 4.68 -2.18 -24.62
C ARG A 195 3.20 -2.10 -24.97
N VAL A 196 2.36 -1.84 -23.97
CA VAL A 196 0.94 -1.56 -24.16
C VAL A 196 0.79 -0.11 -24.59
N SER A 197 0.72 0.10 -25.90
CA SER A 197 0.66 1.42 -26.54
C SER A 197 -0.77 1.88 -26.80
N ASP A 198 -1.71 0.95 -27.00
CA ASP A 198 -3.08 1.29 -27.36
C ASP A 198 -4.11 0.28 -26.83
N LEU A 199 -5.38 0.56 -27.08
CA LEU A 199 -6.53 -0.22 -26.60
C LEU A 199 -7.46 -0.58 -27.75
N ARG A 200 -8.19 -1.70 -27.60
CA ARG A 200 -9.26 -2.10 -28.51
C ARG A 200 -10.53 -2.42 -27.72
N LEU A 201 -11.69 -1.98 -28.22
CA LEU A 201 -12.98 -2.45 -27.72
C LEU A 201 -13.19 -3.91 -28.15
N ILE A 202 -13.53 -4.77 -27.19
CA ILE A 202 -14.04 -6.12 -27.45
C ILE A 202 -15.49 -5.97 -27.94
N PRO A 203 -15.87 -6.52 -29.12
CA PRO A 203 -17.25 -6.47 -29.59
C PRO A 203 -18.23 -7.07 -28.57
N ALA A 204 -19.40 -6.46 -28.39
CA ALA A 204 -20.38 -6.90 -27.38
C ALA A 204 -20.78 -8.38 -27.52
N LYS A 205 -20.93 -8.84 -28.76
CA LYS A 205 -21.22 -10.25 -29.09
C LYS A 205 -20.13 -11.21 -28.60
N ASP A 206 -18.86 -10.82 -28.73
CA ASP A 206 -17.72 -11.64 -28.31
C ASP A 206 -17.52 -11.57 -26.79
N LEU A 207 -17.87 -10.43 -26.18
CA LEU A 207 -17.80 -10.22 -24.74
C LEU A 207 -18.79 -11.12 -23.98
N GLY A 208 -19.99 -11.35 -24.54
CA GLY A 208 -20.98 -12.30 -24.01
C GLY A 208 -21.62 -11.90 -22.67
N ARG A 209 -21.45 -10.65 -22.24
CA ARG A 209 -21.95 -10.06 -20.99
C ARG A 209 -22.04 -8.52 -21.12
N PRO A 210 -22.70 -7.80 -20.19
CA PRO A 210 -22.60 -6.35 -20.17
C PRO A 210 -21.17 -5.86 -19.97
N ARG A 211 -20.87 -4.67 -20.51
CA ARG A 211 -19.75 -3.85 -20.05
C ARG A 211 -20.09 -3.33 -18.67
N ILE A 212 -19.24 -3.59 -17.69
CA ILE A 212 -19.45 -3.20 -16.30
C ILE A 212 -18.68 -1.90 -16.04
N ASP A 213 -19.33 -0.92 -15.41
CA ASP A 213 -18.65 0.33 -15.06
C ASP A 213 -17.63 0.10 -13.94
N ILE A 214 -16.63 0.96 -13.87
CA ILE A 214 -15.59 0.86 -12.85
C ILE A 214 -15.42 2.19 -12.13
N VAL A 215 -14.90 2.15 -10.90
CA VAL A 215 -14.31 3.32 -10.25
C VAL A 215 -12.94 2.94 -9.70
N VAL A 216 -11.91 3.69 -10.06
CA VAL A 216 -10.53 3.43 -9.67
C VAL A 216 -10.15 4.35 -8.53
N GLN A 217 -9.70 3.77 -7.42
CA GLN A 217 -9.05 4.45 -6.32
C GLN A 217 -7.55 4.19 -6.40
N THR A 218 -6.75 5.22 -6.72
CA THR A 218 -5.29 5.11 -6.76
C THR A 218 -4.67 5.53 -5.42
N SER A 219 -3.65 4.78 -4.96
CA SER A 219 -2.72 5.31 -3.95
C SER A 219 -1.83 6.40 -4.55
N GLY A 220 -1.24 7.25 -3.71
CA GLY A 220 -0.28 8.27 -4.15
C GLY A 220 0.95 7.65 -4.84
N GLN A 221 1.48 6.54 -4.31
CA GLN A 221 2.62 5.84 -4.92
C GLN A 221 2.28 5.29 -6.30
N PHE A 222 1.09 4.70 -6.50
CA PHE A 222 0.71 4.20 -7.82
C PHE A 222 0.55 5.35 -8.81
N ARG A 223 -0.09 6.45 -8.41
CA ARG A 223 -0.24 7.67 -9.21
C ARG A 223 1.13 8.16 -9.71
N ASP A 224 2.12 8.19 -8.84
CA ASP A 224 3.46 8.70 -9.17
C ASP A 224 4.23 7.72 -10.08
N LEU A 225 4.08 6.41 -9.84
CA LEU A 225 4.80 5.37 -10.55
C LEU A 225 4.24 5.09 -11.97
N ALA A 226 2.91 5.14 -12.12
CA ALA A 226 2.21 4.59 -13.27
C ALA A 226 1.13 5.54 -13.82
N ALA A 227 1.40 6.85 -13.81
CA ALA A 227 0.48 7.87 -14.30
C ALA A 227 -0.07 7.60 -15.71
N SER A 228 0.79 7.10 -16.61
CA SER A 228 0.39 6.73 -17.97
C SER A 228 -0.68 5.63 -18.01
N ARG A 229 -0.69 4.73 -17.02
CA ARG A 229 -1.69 3.66 -16.91
C ARG A 229 -3.04 4.17 -16.40
N LEU A 230 -3.05 5.19 -15.55
CA LEU A 230 -4.29 5.88 -15.14
C LEU A 230 -4.94 6.61 -16.33
N MET A 231 -4.11 7.25 -17.17
CA MET A 231 -4.58 7.87 -18.42
C MET A 231 -5.08 6.83 -19.43
N LEU A 232 -4.40 5.67 -19.52
CA LEU A 232 -4.85 4.53 -20.33
C LEU A 232 -6.26 4.06 -19.92
N LEU A 233 -6.50 3.90 -18.62
CA LEU A 233 -7.82 3.51 -18.10
C LEU A 233 -8.89 4.56 -18.37
N SER A 234 -8.56 5.83 -18.29
CA SER A 234 -9.51 6.91 -18.61
C SER A 234 -9.93 6.86 -20.09
N ARG A 235 -9.00 6.60 -21.01
CA ARG A 235 -9.33 6.33 -22.42
C ARG A 235 -10.22 5.08 -22.56
N ALA A 236 -9.96 4.01 -21.80
CA ALA A 236 -10.79 2.81 -21.84
C ALA A 236 -12.24 3.09 -21.41
N VAL A 237 -12.43 3.91 -20.38
CA VAL A 237 -13.76 4.34 -19.91
C VAL A 237 -14.47 5.15 -20.98
N GLU A 238 -13.79 6.12 -21.61
CA GLU A 238 -14.36 6.91 -22.70
C GLU A 238 -14.74 6.03 -23.91
N MET A 239 -13.89 5.07 -24.27
CA MET A 239 -14.19 4.10 -25.33
C MET A 239 -15.43 3.26 -24.99
N ALA A 240 -15.52 2.73 -23.77
CA ALA A 240 -16.64 1.91 -23.35
C ALA A 240 -17.95 2.72 -23.20
N ALA A 241 -17.89 3.96 -22.72
CA ALA A 241 -19.06 4.84 -22.60
C ALA A 241 -19.64 5.24 -23.96
N ASN A 242 -18.78 5.42 -24.97
CA ASN A 242 -19.17 5.77 -26.33
C ASN A 242 -19.43 4.56 -27.23
N ALA A 243 -19.29 3.33 -26.71
CA ALA A 243 -19.53 2.13 -27.50
C ALA A 243 -20.99 2.06 -27.95
N GLU A 244 -21.18 1.79 -29.24
CA GLU A 244 -22.47 1.45 -29.83
C GLU A 244 -22.62 -0.07 -29.77
N ASP A 245 -23.00 -0.57 -28.60
CA ASP A 245 -23.17 -2.01 -28.38
C ASP A 245 -24.50 -2.48 -29.00
N GLU A 246 -24.41 -3.31 -30.03
CA GLU A 246 -25.53 -4.08 -30.56
C GLU A 246 -25.57 -5.44 -29.83
N GLY A 247 -26.54 -5.66 -28.95
CA GLY A 247 -26.64 -6.90 -28.19
C GLY A 247 -27.75 -6.93 -27.14
N GLU A 248 -27.85 -8.06 -26.43
CA GLU A 248 -28.88 -8.30 -25.41
C GLU A 248 -28.61 -7.57 -24.08
N TYR A 249 -27.36 -7.17 -23.84
CA TYR A 249 -26.92 -6.60 -22.57
C TYR A 249 -26.80 -5.09 -22.63
N GLU A 250 -27.32 -4.42 -21.60
CA GLU A 250 -27.14 -2.98 -21.42
C GLU A 250 -25.69 -2.64 -21.04
N ASN A 251 -25.13 -1.60 -21.66
CA ASN A 251 -23.82 -1.06 -21.33
C ASN A 251 -23.89 -0.19 -20.06
N GLN A 252 -23.41 -0.74 -18.94
CA GLN A 252 -23.48 -0.08 -17.63
C GLN A 252 -22.57 1.15 -17.53
N VAL A 253 -21.51 1.24 -18.35
CA VAL A 253 -20.60 2.39 -18.41
C VAL A 253 -21.33 3.60 -19.01
N LYS A 254 -22.02 3.37 -20.13
CA LYS A 254 -22.84 4.40 -20.79
C LYS A 254 -23.98 4.86 -19.90
N SER A 255 -24.74 3.92 -19.31
CA SER A 255 -25.85 4.26 -18.41
C SER A 255 -25.38 5.02 -17.17
N SER A 256 -24.25 4.62 -16.56
CA SER A 256 -23.65 5.34 -15.43
C SER A 256 -23.19 6.75 -15.82
N THR A 257 -22.63 6.94 -17.01
CA THR A 257 -22.18 8.25 -17.50
C THR A 257 -23.36 9.23 -17.62
N VAL A 258 -24.49 8.79 -18.19
CA VAL A 258 -25.72 9.58 -18.27
C VAL A 258 -26.26 9.92 -16.87
N GLU A 259 -26.24 8.95 -15.95
CA GLU A 259 -26.70 9.16 -14.58
C GLU A 259 -25.83 10.17 -13.81
N ILE A 260 -24.52 10.09 -13.96
CA ILE A 260 -23.57 11.04 -13.35
C ILE A 260 -23.76 12.44 -13.94
N GLU A 261 -23.89 12.60 -15.25
CA GLU A 261 -24.18 13.90 -15.88
C GLU A 261 -25.46 14.50 -15.28
N ARG A 262 -26.53 13.71 -15.17
CA ARG A 262 -27.81 14.15 -14.58
C ARG A 262 -27.64 14.59 -13.13
N GLN A 263 -27.00 13.78 -12.28
CA GLN A 263 -26.79 14.10 -10.87
C GLN A 263 -25.94 15.36 -10.69
N LEU A 264 -24.92 15.57 -11.52
CA LEU A 264 -24.09 16.78 -11.47
C LEU A 264 -24.87 18.03 -11.86
N VAL A 265 -25.73 17.95 -12.88
CA VAL A 265 -26.62 19.06 -13.26
C VAL A 265 -27.62 19.38 -12.15
N GLU A 266 -28.22 18.37 -11.54
CA GLU A 266 -29.13 18.53 -10.40
C GLU A 266 -28.43 19.18 -9.19
N ASN A 267 -27.13 18.92 -9.03
CA ASN A 267 -26.28 19.54 -8.01
C ASN A 267 -25.71 20.92 -8.43
N GLY A 268 -26.21 21.52 -9.50
CA GLY A 268 -25.94 22.90 -9.89
C GLY A 268 -24.78 23.12 -10.86
N LEU A 269 -24.18 22.06 -11.41
CA LEU A 269 -23.19 22.22 -12.49
C LEU A 269 -23.89 22.54 -13.82
N SER A 270 -23.23 23.32 -14.67
CA SER A 270 -23.73 23.52 -16.04
C SER A 270 -23.73 22.19 -16.80
N PRO A 271 -24.69 21.95 -17.72
CA PRO A 271 -24.73 20.73 -18.53
C PRO A 271 -23.42 20.43 -19.27
N LYS A 272 -22.71 21.46 -19.73
CA LYS A 272 -21.40 21.31 -20.38
C LYS A 272 -20.35 20.73 -19.41
N ALA A 273 -20.19 21.36 -18.24
CA ALA A 273 -19.22 20.91 -17.25
C ALA A 273 -19.58 19.51 -16.70
N ALA A 274 -20.87 19.26 -16.47
CA ALA A 274 -21.35 17.95 -16.04
C ALA A 274 -21.01 16.85 -17.05
N ARG A 275 -21.17 17.12 -18.36
CA ARG A 275 -20.80 16.19 -19.42
C ARG A 275 -19.30 15.92 -19.47
N GLU A 276 -18.48 16.95 -19.38
CA GLU A 276 -17.00 16.84 -19.36
C GLU A 276 -16.51 15.98 -18.16
N LEU A 277 -17.21 16.04 -17.03
CA LEU A 277 -16.88 15.29 -15.82
C LEU A 277 -17.52 13.89 -15.74
N SER A 278 -18.58 13.64 -16.53
CA SER A 278 -19.39 12.43 -16.43
C SER A 278 -18.65 11.13 -16.77
N THR A 279 -17.53 11.21 -17.48
CA THR A 279 -16.67 10.06 -17.85
C THR A 279 -15.50 9.84 -16.89
N LYS A 280 -15.31 10.71 -15.90
CA LYS A 280 -14.20 10.58 -14.94
C LYS A 280 -14.46 9.41 -14.00
N ARG A 281 -13.52 8.46 -13.92
CA ARG A 281 -13.57 7.27 -13.05
C ARG A 281 -12.32 7.02 -12.22
N VAL A 282 -11.27 7.81 -12.41
CA VAL A 282 -9.99 7.61 -11.72
C VAL A 282 -9.79 8.68 -10.67
N PHE A 283 -9.74 8.26 -9.41
CA PHE A 283 -9.72 9.13 -8.24
C PHE A 283 -8.59 8.77 -7.27
N GLY A 284 -8.08 9.77 -6.54
CA GLY A 284 -7.04 9.59 -5.54
C GLY A 284 -6.93 10.76 -4.58
N GLY A 285 -5.84 10.80 -3.81
CA GLY A 285 -5.58 11.81 -2.79
C GLY A 285 -5.49 13.24 -3.34
N VAL A 286 -6.21 14.18 -2.74
CA VAL A 286 -6.09 15.63 -3.04
C VAL A 286 -4.70 16.17 -2.69
N ASN A 287 -4.30 17.26 -3.35
CA ASN A 287 -3.03 17.96 -3.06
C ASN A 287 -1.77 17.07 -3.09
N GLY A 288 -1.80 15.98 -3.85
CA GLY A 288 -0.65 15.07 -3.92
C GLY A 288 -0.51 14.10 -2.75
N MET A 289 -1.47 14.06 -1.81
CA MET A 289 -1.40 13.20 -0.62
C MET A 289 -1.35 11.70 -0.97
N TYR A 290 -0.80 10.91 -0.04
CA TYR A 290 -0.53 9.48 -0.23
C TYR A 290 -1.58 8.57 0.41
N GLY A 291 -2.03 8.92 1.61
CA GLY A 291 -3.13 8.25 2.31
C GLY A 291 -4.46 8.95 2.08
N THR A 292 -5.45 8.56 2.88
CA THR A 292 -6.83 9.08 2.89
C THR A 292 -7.07 10.05 4.06
N ASN A 293 -6.16 10.08 5.04
CA ASN A 293 -6.26 10.78 6.32
C ASN A 293 -7.45 10.38 7.22
N ILE A 294 -8.09 9.23 6.97
CA ILE A 294 -9.20 8.78 7.84
C ILE A 294 -8.75 7.96 9.04
N GLN A 295 -7.54 7.39 9.03
CA GLN A 295 -7.07 6.47 10.08
C GLN A 295 -7.03 7.17 11.45
N GLY A 296 -6.44 8.36 11.52
CA GLY A 296 -6.39 9.17 12.73
C GLY A 296 -7.78 9.66 13.19
N MET A 297 -8.70 9.86 12.24
CA MET A 297 -10.10 10.20 12.55
C MET A 297 -10.83 8.99 13.15
N ILE A 298 -10.66 7.79 12.56
CA ILE A 298 -11.21 6.54 13.08
C ILE A 298 -10.74 6.29 14.50
N THR A 299 -9.43 6.39 14.75
CA THR A 299 -8.86 6.13 16.09
C THR A 299 -9.17 7.23 17.10
N SER A 300 -9.44 8.47 16.66
CA SER A 300 -10.01 9.54 17.49
C SER A 300 -11.52 9.35 17.71
N SER A 301 -11.87 8.18 18.24
CA SER A 301 -13.25 7.65 18.37
C SER A 301 -14.19 8.45 19.27
N ASP A 302 -13.66 9.37 20.08
CA ASP A 302 -14.43 10.32 20.88
C ASP A 302 -14.76 11.63 20.15
N LYS A 303 -14.15 11.89 18.98
CA LYS A 303 -14.32 13.12 18.18
C LYS A 303 -15.34 13.00 17.05
N TRP A 304 -15.95 11.84 16.86
CA TRP A 304 -17.03 11.63 15.89
C TRP A 304 -18.16 10.80 16.52
N GLU A 305 -19.38 11.09 16.09
CA GLU A 305 -20.58 10.38 16.56
C GLU A 305 -21.13 9.43 15.50
N SER A 306 -20.95 9.76 14.22
CA SER A 306 -21.35 8.90 13.10
C SER A 306 -20.21 8.64 12.11
N GLU A 307 -20.18 7.42 11.59
CA GLU A 307 -19.34 6.97 10.49
C GLU A 307 -19.57 7.79 9.19
N LYS A 308 -20.71 8.48 9.06
CA LYS A 308 -20.97 9.43 7.98
C LYS A 308 -19.94 10.55 7.93
N GLU A 309 -19.48 11.04 9.09
CA GLU A 309 -18.47 12.10 9.17
C GLU A 309 -17.15 11.62 8.55
N ILE A 310 -16.79 10.35 8.81
CA ILE A 310 -15.59 9.71 8.26
C ILE A 310 -15.74 9.51 6.75
N ALA A 311 -16.91 9.05 6.30
CA ALA A 311 -17.22 8.89 4.88
C ALA A 311 -17.11 10.23 4.12
N ASP A 312 -17.59 11.32 4.71
CA ASP A 312 -17.55 12.65 4.10
C ASP A 312 -16.10 13.15 3.96
N VAL A 313 -15.25 12.93 4.98
CA VAL A 313 -13.81 13.24 4.92
C VAL A 313 -13.11 12.38 3.87
N TYR A 314 -13.39 11.08 3.83
CA TYR A 314 -12.83 10.20 2.81
C TYR A 314 -13.17 10.67 1.39
N ILE A 315 -14.45 10.98 1.12
CA ILE A 315 -14.91 11.42 -0.20
C ILE A 315 -14.23 12.73 -0.62
N ASN A 316 -14.02 13.64 0.33
CA ASN A 316 -13.28 14.87 0.06
C ASN A 316 -11.81 14.56 -0.26
N ASN A 317 -11.14 13.82 0.62
CA ASN A 317 -9.70 13.61 0.53
C ASN A 317 -9.29 12.73 -0.65
N MET A 318 -10.15 11.78 -1.04
CA MET A 318 -9.92 10.89 -2.18
C MET A 318 -10.63 11.33 -3.46
N GLY A 319 -11.16 12.57 -3.49
CA GLY A 319 -11.96 13.09 -4.60
C GLY A 319 -11.17 13.73 -5.74
N ALA A 320 -9.84 13.70 -5.73
CA ALA A 320 -9.04 14.29 -6.81
C ALA A 320 -9.04 13.40 -8.06
N ILE A 321 -9.15 14.03 -9.22
CA ILE A 321 -9.29 13.39 -10.53
C ILE A 321 -7.90 13.12 -11.11
N TYR A 322 -7.65 11.89 -11.57
CA TYR A 322 -6.38 11.48 -12.20
C TYR A 322 -6.61 10.85 -13.58
N SER A 323 -7.31 11.58 -14.45
CA SER A 323 -7.75 11.06 -15.76
C SER A 323 -6.87 11.46 -16.94
N ASP A 324 -6.33 12.67 -16.92
CA ASP A 324 -5.57 13.26 -18.02
C ASP A 324 -4.61 14.33 -17.51
N SER A 325 -3.73 14.81 -18.38
CA SER A 325 -2.68 15.76 -18.00
C SER A 325 -3.18 17.19 -17.73
N LYS A 326 -4.39 17.56 -18.17
CA LYS A 326 -4.93 18.92 -17.98
C LYS A 326 -5.60 19.07 -16.63
N GLU A 327 -6.32 18.03 -16.19
CA GLU A 327 -7.07 18.01 -14.93
C GLU A 327 -6.41 17.12 -13.87
N TRP A 328 -5.10 16.88 -13.99
CA TRP A 328 -4.35 16.01 -13.08
C TRP A 328 -4.35 16.55 -11.65
N GLY A 329 -5.04 15.86 -10.75
CA GLY A 329 -5.23 16.26 -9.36
C GLY A 329 -6.32 17.32 -9.15
N ALA A 330 -7.11 17.65 -10.17
CA ALA A 330 -8.23 18.58 -10.04
C ALA A 330 -9.30 18.01 -9.09
N PHE A 331 -9.99 18.88 -8.37
CA PHE A 331 -11.05 18.50 -7.44
C PHE A 331 -12.37 19.15 -7.84
N GLN A 332 -13.43 18.33 -7.90
CA GLN A 332 -14.80 18.80 -8.11
C GLN A 332 -15.70 18.26 -7.00
N ALA A 333 -16.24 19.16 -6.19
CA ALA A 333 -17.19 18.81 -5.14
C ALA A 333 -18.40 18.06 -5.72
N GLY A 334 -18.80 16.99 -5.06
CA GLY A 334 -19.95 16.15 -5.45
C GLY A 334 -19.67 15.13 -6.57
N LEU A 335 -18.56 15.23 -7.30
CA LEU A 335 -18.25 14.30 -8.39
C LEU A 335 -18.05 12.87 -7.90
N LEU A 336 -17.16 12.66 -6.92
CA LEU A 336 -16.92 11.31 -6.41
C LEU A 336 -18.19 10.69 -5.83
N ARG A 337 -19.05 11.47 -5.16
CA ARG A 337 -20.36 10.98 -4.69
C ARG A 337 -21.21 10.47 -5.85
N SER A 338 -21.29 11.24 -6.93
CA SER A 338 -22.08 10.88 -8.10
C SER A 338 -21.54 9.61 -8.77
N VAL A 339 -20.21 9.47 -8.85
CA VAL A 339 -19.55 8.30 -9.43
C VAL A 339 -19.75 7.04 -8.59
N LEU A 340 -19.70 7.14 -7.26
CA LEU A 340 -19.86 6.01 -6.35
C LEU A 340 -21.28 5.45 -6.32
N HIS A 341 -22.27 6.17 -6.85
CA HIS A 341 -23.63 5.67 -6.95
C HIS A 341 -23.67 4.36 -7.77
N ASN A 342 -24.54 3.42 -7.39
CA ASN A 342 -24.64 2.08 -7.99
C ASN A 342 -23.33 1.25 -7.99
N THR A 343 -22.39 1.51 -7.07
CA THR A 343 -21.23 0.62 -6.87
C THR A 343 -21.64 -0.59 -6.05
N ASP A 344 -21.51 -1.78 -6.63
CA ASP A 344 -22.00 -3.02 -6.03
C ASP A 344 -20.88 -3.88 -5.45
N VAL A 345 -19.65 -3.72 -5.96
CA VAL A 345 -18.49 -4.54 -5.57
C VAL A 345 -17.26 -3.68 -5.35
N ILE A 346 -16.46 -3.99 -4.33
CA ILE A 346 -15.10 -3.48 -4.12
C ILE A 346 -14.11 -4.63 -4.31
N VAL A 347 -13.09 -4.41 -5.12
CA VAL A 347 -11.96 -5.32 -5.30
C VAL A 347 -10.66 -4.61 -4.90
N GLN A 348 -9.97 -5.19 -3.92
CA GLN A 348 -8.64 -4.74 -3.53
C GLN A 348 -7.60 -5.83 -3.80
N PRO A 349 -6.40 -5.49 -4.32
CA PRO A 349 -5.31 -6.44 -4.42
C PRO A 349 -4.85 -6.97 -3.04
N ARG A 350 -4.46 -8.25 -2.99
CA ARG A 350 -3.69 -8.84 -1.89
C ARG A 350 -2.54 -9.66 -2.43
N GLN A 351 -1.32 -9.19 -2.27
CA GLN A 351 -0.11 -9.79 -2.84
C GLN A 351 0.86 -10.35 -1.81
N SER A 352 0.82 -9.86 -0.57
CA SER A 352 1.78 -10.23 0.47
C SER A 352 1.34 -11.40 1.34
N ASN A 353 2.30 -12.27 1.70
CA ASN A 353 2.11 -13.31 2.71
C ASN A 353 2.44 -12.84 4.13
N THR A 354 3.09 -11.69 4.29
CA THR A 354 3.53 -11.17 5.60
C THR A 354 2.54 -10.18 6.21
N TRP A 355 1.62 -9.66 5.40
CA TRP A 355 0.55 -8.80 5.88
C TRP A 355 -0.77 -9.05 5.15
N GLY A 356 -1.87 -8.58 5.73
CA GLY A 356 -3.18 -8.67 5.12
C GLY A 356 -4.23 -7.78 5.77
N ALA A 357 -5.46 -8.27 5.86
CA ALA A 357 -6.62 -7.49 6.23
C ALA A 357 -6.53 -6.94 7.65
N LEU A 358 -6.02 -7.71 8.61
CA LEU A 358 -5.93 -7.30 10.01
C LEU A 358 -4.56 -6.72 10.36
N SER A 359 -3.50 -7.12 9.68
CA SER A 359 -2.14 -6.72 10.04
C SER A 359 -1.64 -5.45 9.35
N LEU A 360 -2.32 -4.93 8.32
CA LEU A 360 -1.94 -3.68 7.65
C LEU A 360 -3.10 -2.69 7.67
N ASP A 361 -2.86 -1.54 8.28
CA ASP A 361 -3.81 -0.46 8.48
C ASP A 361 -4.31 0.16 7.16
N HIS A 362 -3.43 0.26 6.17
CA HIS A 362 -3.78 0.74 4.83
C HIS A 362 -4.89 -0.11 4.16
N VAL A 363 -5.10 -1.37 4.57
CA VAL A 363 -6.18 -2.18 3.99
C VAL A 363 -7.55 -1.67 4.41
N TYR A 364 -7.80 -1.46 5.72
CA TYR A 364 -9.07 -0.88 6.17
C TYR A 364 -9.17 0.60 5.78
N GLU A 365 -8.04 1.31 5.71
CA GLU A 365 -8.02 2.70 5.28
C GLU A 365 -8.59 2.85 3.86
N PHE A 366 -8.09 2.08 2.90
CA PHE A 366 -8.49 2.19 1.50
C PHE A 366 -9.80 1.45 1.23
N MET A 367 -9.87 0.15 1.54
CA MET A 367 -11.07 -0.67 1.27
C MET A 367 -12.23 -0.26 2.18
N GLY A 368 -11.95 -0.07 3.46
CA GLY A 368 -12.95 0.31 4.44
C GLY A 368 -13.44 1.75 4.26
N GLY A 369 -12.53 2.68 3.94
CA GLY A 369 -12.90 4.03 3.54
C GLY A 369 -13.80 4.06 2.30
N MET A 370 -13.47 3.28 1.27
CA MET A 370 -14.30 3.12 0.08
C MET A 370 -15.68 2.52 0.43
N ASN A 371 -15.70 1.52 1.30
CA ASN A 371 -16.95 0.91 1.78
C ASN A 371 -17.84 1.94 2.51
N LEU A 372 -17.27 2.74 3.41
CA LEU A 372 -18.00 3.82 4.10
C LEU A 372 -18.56 4.85 3.10
N ALA A 373 -17.75 5.25 2.11
CA ALA A 373 -18.17 6.19 1.10
C ALA A 373 -19.33 5.66 0.25
N ILE A 374 -19.26 4.42 -0.22
CA ILE A 374 -20.32 3.77 -1.00
C ILE A 374 -21.57 3.60 -0.15
N ARG A 375 -21.46 3.13 1.10
CA ARG A 375 -22.62 3.00 2.01
C ARG A 375 -23.29 4.34 2.26
N ASN A 376 -22.51 5.40 2.48
CA ASN A 376 -23.01 6.76 2.70
C ASN A 376 -23.76 7.31 1.46
N VAL A 377 -23.33 6.93 0.25
CA VAL A 377 -23.95 7.39 -1.00
C VAL A 377 -25.17 6.54 -1.39
N THR A 378 -25.11 5.22 -1.19
CA THR A 378 -26.10 4.26 -1.73
C THR A 378 -27.06 3.71 -0.68
N GLY A 379 -26.76 3.88 0.61
CA GLY A 379 -27.49 3.27 1.72
C GLY A 379 -27.25 1.77 1.90
N LYS A 380 -26.45 1.11 1.05
CA LYS A 380 -26.14 -0.32 1.11
C LYS A 380 -24.63 -0.58 1.11
N ASP A 381 -24.23 -1.67 1.75
CA ASP A 381 -22.85 -2.14 1.67
C ASP A 381 -22.60 -2.84 0.32
N PRO A 382 -21.48 -2.54 -0.36
CA PRO A 382 -21.03 -3.35 -1.49
C PRO A 382 -20.45 -4.69 -1.01
N ASP A 383 -20.47 -5.68 -1.89
CA ASP A 383 -19.67 -6.89 -1.71
C ASP A 383 -18.17 -6.54 -1.80
N ALA A 384 -17.34 -7.23 -1.03
CA ALA A 384 -15.94 -6.84 -0.82
C ALA A 384 -15.04 -8.06 -1.02
N PHE A 385 -14.16 -8.02 -2.02
CA PHE A 385 -13.26 -9.11 -2.35
C PHE A 385 -11.80 -8.65 -2.40
N PHE A 386 -10.89 -9.56 -2.03
CA PHE A 386 -9.50 -9.50 -2.41
C PHE A 386 -9.26 -10.25 -3.71
N ALA A 387 -8.54 -9.62 -4.64
CA ALA A 387 -7.81 -10.34 -5.67
C ALA A 387 -6.52 -10.87 -5.05
N ASP A 388 -6.51 -12.14 -4.65
CA ASP A 388 -5.40 -12.80 -3.95
C ASP A 388 -4.34 -13.30 -4.94
N TYR A 389 -3.19 -12.65 -4.93
CA TYR A 389 -2.03 -12.90 -5.80
C TYR A 389 -0.88 -13.60 -5.09
N ARG A 390 -1.00 -13.87 -3.79
CA ARG A 390 0.07 -14.45 -2.96
C ARG A 390 0.61 -15.76 -3.51
N ASN A 391 -0.24 -16.51 -4.22
CA ASN A 391 0.16 -17.64 -5.03
C ASN A 391 0.01 -17.30 -6.52
N ARG A 392 1.13 -16.94 -7.18
CA ARG A 392 1.17 -16.56 -8.60
C ARG A 392 0.65 -17.63 -9.58
N ASN A 393 0.59 -18.89 -9.14
CA ASN A 393 0.11 -20.03 -9.92
C ASN A 393 -1.36 -20.38 -9.62
N ARG A 394 -1.95 -19.77 -8.59
CA ARG A 394 -3.33 -20.00 -8.16
C ARG A 394 -3.94 -18.71 -7.61
N THR A 395 -4.06 -17.72 -8.49
CA THR A 395 -4.75 -16.47 -8.15
C THR A 395 -6.24 -16.73 -7.96
N ARG A 396 -6.87 -16.06 -7.01
CA ARG A 396 -8.30 -16.26 -6.72
C ARG A 396 -8.95 -14.99 -6.18
N MET A 397 -10.26 -14.89 -6.34
CA MET A 397 -11.07 -13.94 -5.57
C MET A 397 -11.34 -14.54 -4.19
N GLN A 398 -11.10 -13.76 -3.14
CA GLN A 398 -11.36 -14.15 -1.75
C GLN A 398 -12.30 -13.13 -1.11
N ASP A 399 -13.38 -13.58 -0.48
CA ASP A 399 -14.28 -12.69 0.26
C ASP A 399 -13.54 -12.03 1.44
N LEU A 400 -13.86 -10.76 1.74
CA LEU A 400 -13.20 -10.01 2.82
C LEU A 400 -13.38 -10.66 4.20
N LYS A 401 -14.58 -11.15 4.52
CA LYS A 401 -14.85 -11.83 5.80
C LYS A 401 -14.09 -13.16 5.86
N GLU A 402 -14.05 -13.90 4.76
CA GLU A 402 -13.20 -15.09 4.64
C GLU A 402 -11.72 -14.75 4.88
N ALA A 403 -11.21 -13.69 4.24
CA ALA A 403 -9.81 -13.27 4.36
C ALA A 403 -9.43 -12.87 5.78
N ILE A 404 -10.28 -12.11 6.47
CA ILE A 404 -10.12 -11.75 7.90
C ILE A 404 -10.09 -13.03 8.75
N GLY A 405 -11.06 -13.93 8.55
CA GLY A 405 -11.17 -15.16 9.32
C GLY A 405 -10.00 -16.12 9.11
N VAL A 406 -9.45 -16.21 7.89
CA VAL A 406 -8.26 -17.00 7.58
C VAL A 406 -7.04 -16.39 8.24
N GLU A 407 -6.85 -15.08 8.12
CA GLU A 407 -5.71 -14.38 8.72
C GLU A 407 -5.72 -14.52 10.24
N ALA A 408 -6.82 -14.16 10.90
CA ALA A 408 -6.96 -14.26 12.35
C ALA A 408 -6.59 -15.66 12.86
N ARG A 409 -7.16 -16.72 12.26
CA ARG A 409 -6.92 -18.12 12.68
C ARG A 409 -5.53 -18.65 12.38
N THR A 410 -4.84 -18.09 11.39
CA THR A 410 -3.48 -18.52 11.04
C THR A 410 -2.41 -17.74 11.78
N THR A 411 -2.74 -16.55 12.29
CA THR A 411 -1.82 -15.64 13.01
C THR A 411 -2.26 -15.38 14.45
N VAL A 412 -3.00 -14.31 14.72
CA VAL A 412 -3.26 -13.78 16.08
C VAL A 412 -4.13 -14.67 16.97
N LEU A 413 -4.83 -15.63 16.39
CA LEU A 413 -5.57 -16.65 17.14
C LEU A 413 -4.89 -18.02 17.11
N ASN A 414 -3.69 -18.11 16.54
CA ASN A 414 -2.90 -19.34 16.50
C ASN A 414 -1.86 -19.33 17.64
N PRO A 415 -2.01 -20.19 18.67
CA PRO A 415 -1.07 -20.24 19.80
C PRO A 415 0.39 -20.47 19.40
N VAL A 416 0.63 -21.23 18.31
CA VAL A 416 1.99 -21.49 17.80
C VAL A 416 2.59 -20.21 17.24
N TYR A 417 1.83 -19.47 16.44
CA TYR A 417 2.28 -18.19 15.91
C TYR A 417 2.55 -17.21 17.06
N VAL A 418 1.57 -17.00 17.94
CA VAL A 418 1.64 -16.05 19.06
C VAL A 418 2.87 -16.31 19.94
N LYS A 419 3.13 -17.58 20.29
CA LYS A 419 4.30 -17.97 21.08
C LYS A 419 5.62 -17.63 20.40
N GLU A 420 5.72 -17.77 19.07
CA GLU A 420 6.93 -17.46 18.32
C GLU A 420 7.14 -15.94 18.18
N ILE A 421 6.10 -15.17 17.86
CA ILE A 421 6.22 -13.71 17.75
C ILE A 421 6.55 -13.05 19.10
N MET A 422 6.05 -13.58 20.22
CA MET A 422 6.39 -13.08 21.55
C MET A 422 7.90 -13.15 21.86
N LYS A 423 8.67 -14.00 21.18
CA LYS A 423 10.14 -14.05 21.33
C LYS A 423 10.84 -12.81 20.76
N SER A 424 10.17 -12.03 19.90
CA SER A 424 10.70 -10.81 19.29
C SER A 424 10.55 -9.57 20.19
N GLY A 425 10.00 -9.69 21.41
CA GLY A 425 10.03 -8.65 22.42
C GLY A 425 9.10 -7.45 22.13
N SER A 426 9.59 -6.23 22.33
CA SER A 426 8.77 -5.01 22.30
C SER A 426 8.18 -4.67 20.92
N SER A 427 8.87 -4.99 19.82
CA SER A 427 8.37 -4.77 18.46
C SER A 427 7.15 -5.64 18.16
N ALA A 428 7.16 -6.89 18.63
CA ALA A 428 6.02 -7.80 18.56
C ALA A 428 4.80 -7.25 19.31
N ALA A 429 5.00 -6.66 20.49
CA ALA A 429 3.92 -6.04 21.24
C ALA A 429 3.26 -4.87 20.48
N GLY A 430 4.06 -4.05 19.78
CA GLY A 430 3.56 -2.98 18.91
C GLY A 430 2.73 -3.51 17.74
N GLY A 431 3.23 -4.54 17.03
CA GLY A 431 2.48 -5.15 15.93
C GLY A 431 1.16 -5.79 16.38
N LEU A 432 1.08 -6.32 17.61
CA LEU A 432 -0.17 -6.79 18.18
C LEU A 432 -1.16 -5.64 18.43
N VAL A 433 -0.71 -4.50 18.97
CA VAL A 433 -1.56 -3.31 19.15
C VAL A 433 -2.15 -2.85 17.80
N GLU A 434 -1.36 -2.87 16.74
CA GLU A 434 -1.83 -2.52 15.40
C GLU A 434 -2.95 -3.43 14.94
N ILE A 435 -2.87 -4.74 15.19
CA ILE A 435 -3.93 -5.69 14.80
C ILE A 435 -5.24 -5.39 15.53
N PHE A 436 -5.18 -5.08 16.83
CA PHE A 436 -6.38 -4.67 17.58
C PHE A 436 -6.95 -3.35 17.05
N THR A 437 -6.08 -2.39 16.73
CA THR A 437 -6.46 -1.09 16.17
C THR A 437 -7.11 -1.24 14.79
N ASN A 438 -6.56 -2.11 13.94
CA ASN A 438 -7.08 -2.38 12.60
C ASN A 438 -8.40 -3.14 12.67
N THR A 439 -8.56 -4.05 13.63
CA THR A 439 -9.83 -4.74 13.90
C THR A 439 -10.91 -3.74 14.30
N PHE A 440 -10.59 -2.78 15.16
CA PHE A 440 -11.48 -1.64 15.46
C PHE A 440 -11.82 -0.82 14.21
N GLY A 441 -10.82 -0.51 13.38
CA GLY A 441 -11.02 0.20 12.11
C GLY A 441 -11.98 -0.51 11.16
N TRP A 442 -11.89 -1.85 11.07
CA TRP A 442 -12.84 -2.65 10.30
C TRP A 442 -14.25 -2.66 10.89
N ASN A 443 -14.41 -2.69 12.21
CA ASN A 443 -15.74 -2.55 12.82
C ASN A 443 -16.41 -1.23 12.45
N VAL A 444 -15.65 -0.14 12.43
CA VAL A 444 -16.16 1.18 12.00
C VAL A 444 -16.52 1.15 10.52
N ALA A 445 -15.61 0.66 9.67
CA ALA A 445 -15.77 0.76 8.23
C ALA A 445 -16.79 -0.23 7.64
N LYS A 446 -16.79 -1.47 8.12
CA LYS A 446 -17.62 -2.57 7.63
C LYS A 446 -17.97 -3.55 8.76
N PRO A 447 -18.91 -3.21 9.67
CA PRO A 447 -19.17 -3.98 10.89
C PRO A 447 -19.49 -5.46 10.63
N ASN A 448 -20.16 -5.79 9.53
CA ASN A 448 -20.60 -7.16 9.21
C ASN A 448 -19.44 -8.17 8.95
N VAL A 449 -18.20 -7.70 8.77
CA VAL A 449 -17.03 -8.59 8.58
C VAL A 449 -16.28 -8.87 9.88
N ILE A 450 -16.58 -8.17 10.98
CA ILE A 450 -16.00 -8.41 12.29
C ILE A 450 -17.09 -8.96 13.22
N ASP A 451 -17.03 -10.26 13.45
CA ASP A 451 -17.97 -10.96 14.30
C ASP A 451 -17.64 -10.76 15.79
N LYS A 452 -18.65 -10.91 16.65
CA LYS A 452 -18.49 -10.90 18.12
C LYS A 452 -17.46 -11.93 18.55
N GLU A 453 -17.49 -13.10 17.94
CA GLU A 453 -16.62 -14.24 18.23
C GLU A 453 -15.14 -13.89 18.01
N LEU A 454 -14.81 -13.04 17.03
CA LEU A 454 -13.43 -12.61 16.81
C LEU A 454 -12.92 -11.80 18.01
N TRP A 455 -13.71 -10.87 18.54
CA TRP A 455 -13.33 -10.11 19.74
C TRP A 455 -13.26 -10.97 20.99
N ASP A 456 -14.17 -11.94 21.14
CA ASP A 456 -14.13 -12.89 22.25
C ASP A 456 -12.88 -13.77 22.19
N GLU A 457 -12.49 -14.25 21.00
CA GLU A 457 -11.27 -15.03 20.80
C GLU A 457 -10.01 -14.20 21.05
N LEU A 458 -9.97 -12.93 20.62
CA LEU A 458 -8.89 -12.00 20.95
C LEU A 458 -8.79 -11.75 22.46
N TYR A 459 -9.93 -11.55 23.14
CA TYR A 459 -9.98 -11.44 24.60
C TYR A 459 -9.42 -12.71 25.26
N ASN A 460 -9.90 -13.88 24.83
CA ASN A 460 -9.51 -15.16 25.39
C ASN A 460 -8.03 -15.47 25.19
N MET A 461 -7.44 -15.04 24.07
CA MET A 461 -6.03 -15.25 23.76
C MET A 461 -5.11 -14.29 24.55
N TYR A 462 -5.41 -12.99 24.57
CA TYR A 462 -4.47 -11.96 25.02
C TYR A 462 -4.76 -11.36 26.40
N ILE A 463 -6.01 -11.44 26.88
CA ILE A 463 -6.43 -10.84 28.16
C ILE A 463 -6.68 -11.90 29.22
N ALA A 464 -7.50 -12.90 28.89
CA ALA A 464 -7.77 -14.03 29.78
C ALA A 464 -6.67 -15.11 29.71
N ASP A 465 -5.84 -15.08 28.66
CA ASP A 465 -4.75 -16.04 28.41
C ASP A 465 -5.17 -17.50 28.58
N THR A 466 -6.32 -17.86 28.01
CA THR A 466 -6.92 -19.22 28.10
C THR A 466 -6.02 -20.31 27.52
N GLN A 467 -5.06 -19.94 26.68
CA GLN A 467 -4.06 -20.83 26.08
C GLN A 467 -2.79 -20.96 26.94
N ASN A 468 -2.69 -20.24 28.07
CA ASN A 468 -1.57 -20.24 29.01
C ASN A 468 -0.24 -19.94 28.31
N LEU A 469 -0.20 -18.92 27.45
CA LEU A 469 0.99 -18.52 26.70
C LEU A 469 1.86 -17.53 27.48
N GLY A 470 1.35 -16.97 28.58
CA GLY A 470 2.00 -15.91 29.34
C GLY A 470 1.86 -14.54 28.66
N THR A 471 0.76 -14.31 27.92
CA THR A 471 0.57 -13.07 27.13
C THR A 471 0.60 -11.82 28.00
N ARG A 472 -0.09 -11.84 29.15
CA ARG A 472 -0.09 -10.72 30.11
C ARG A 472 1.31 -10.40 30.63
N GLU A 473 2.06 -11.41 31.02
CA GLU A 473 3.43 -11.23 31.55
C GLU A 473 4.38 -10.74 30.46
N PHE A 474 4.22 -11.24 29.24
CA PHE A 474 4.95 -10.75 28.09
C PHE A 474 4.73 -9.25 27.86
N PHE A 475 3.48 -8.77 27.86
CA PHE A 475 3.25 -7.34 27.73
C PHE A 475 3.79 -6.55 28.93
N ARG A 476 3.54 -7.01 30.16
CA ARG A 476 4.05 -6.36 31.38
C ARG A 476 5.57 -6.20 31.39
N THR A 477 6.31 -7.15 30.81
CA THR A 477 7.78 -7.11 30.77
C THR A 477 8.34 -6.44 29.52
N SER A 478 7.73 -6.67 28.36
CA SER A 478 8.27 -6.22 27.07
C SER A 478 7.77 -4.83 26.68
N ASN A 479 6.49 -4.52 26.96
CA ASN A 479 5.87 -3.24 26.61
C ASN A 479 4.50 -3.06 27.33
N PRO A 480 4.48 -2.52 28.57
CA PRO A 480 3.23 -2.31 29.31
C PRO A 480 2.23 -1.39 28.60
N ALA A 481 2.73 -0.40 27.86
CA ALA A 481 1.90 0.53 27.10
C ALA A 481 1.07 -0.19 26.03
N ALA A 482 1.57 -1.30 25.47
CA ALA A 482 0.83 -2.10 24.51
C ALA A 482 -0.42 -2.76 25.15
N LEU A 483 -0.32 -3.27 26.38
CA LEU A 483 -1.49 -3.84 27.07
C LEU A 483 -2.49 -2.77 27.53
N GLN A 484 -2.01 -1.57 27.90
CA GLN A 484 -2.89 -0.43 28.13
C GLN A 484 -3.71 -0.10 26.88
N GLU A 485 -3.06 -0.11 25.71
CA GLU A 485 -3.72 0.23 24.45
C GLU A 485 -4.65 -0.87 23.98
N ILE A 486 -4.25 -2.15 24.04
CA ILE A 486 -5.12 -3.29 23.71
C ILE A 486 -6.38 -3.27 24.57
N SER A 487 -6.24 -3.14 25.89
CA SER A 487 -7.39 -3.09 26.79
C SER A 487 -8.28 -1.87 26.53
N ALA A 488 -7.69 -0.71 26.22
CA ALA A 488 -8.42 0.50 25.86
C ALA A 488 -9.21 0.34 24.55
N ILE A 489 -8.59 -0.22 23.51
CA ILE A 489 -9.26 -0.48 22.22
C ILE A 489 -10.45 -1.40 22.42
N MET A 490 -10.29 -2.52 23.13
CA MET A 490 -11.39 -3.46 23.38
C MET A 490 -12.55 -2.82 24.16
N LEU A 491 -12.24 -2.02 25.20
CA LEU A 491 -13.23 -1.28 25.97
C LEU A 491 -13.93 -0.21 25.12
N GLU A 492 -13.22 0.46 24.22
CA GLU A 492 -13.79 1.43 23.29
C GLU A 492 -14.69 0.76 22.25
N THR A 493 -14.27 -0.38 21.68
CA THR A 493 -15.11 -1.20 20.79
C THR A 493 -16.43 -1.54 21.47
N HIS A 494 -16.38 -1.93 22.76
CA HIS A 494 -17.57 -2.17 23.54
C HIS A 494 -18.40 -0.90 23.78
N ARG A 495 -17.77 0.20 24.21
CA ARG A 495 -18.44 1.48 24.51
C ARG A 495 -19.17 2.06 23.30
N LYS A 496 -18.62 1.87 22.09
CA LYS A 496 -19.24 2.27 20.80
C LYS A 496 -20.29 1.26 20.29
N GLY A 497 -20.57 0.19 21.03
CA GLY A 497 -21.56 -0.83 20.67
C GLY A 497 -21.11 -1.80 19.57
N MET A 498 -19.82 -1.78 19.21
CA MET A 498 -19.26 -2.62 18.14
C MET A 498 -18.85 -4.01 18.61
N TRP A 499 -18.74 -4.21 19.94
CA TRP A 499 -18.55 -5.52 20.56
C TRP A 499 -19.47 -5.69 21.77
N ALA A 500 -20.31 -6.72 21.71
CA ALA A 500 -21.21 -7.11 22.79
C ALA A 500 -20.48 -7.95 23.86
N ALA A 501 -19.50 -7.34 24.53
CA ALA A 501 -18.79 -7.95 25.65
C ALA A 501 -19.72 -8.26 26.83
N SER A 502 -19.47 -9.38 27.51
CA SER A 502 -20.11 -9.72 28.78
C SER A 502 -19.63 -8.81 29.93
N GLU A 503 -20.42 -8.70 30.98
CA GLU A 503 -20.05 -7.92 32.17
C GLU A 503 -18.71 -8.36 32.79
N GLU A 504 -18.42 -9.67 32.76
CA GLU A 504 -17.16 -10.21 33.28
C GLU A 504 -15.95 -9.85 32.40
N GLN A 505 -16.12 -9.87 31.08
CA GLN A 505 -15.08 -9.39 30.15
C GLN A 505 -14.78 -7.91 30.37
N ILE A 506 -15.82 -7.09 30.53
CA ILE A 506 -15.69 -5.65 30.78
C ILE A 506 -14.96 -5.41 32.11
N LYS A 507 -15.38 -6.09 33.18
CA LYS A 507 -14.75 -5.99 34.50
C LYS A 507 -13.28 -6.37 34.44
N THR A 508 -12.95 -7.48 33.79
CA THR A 508 -11.55 -7.93 33.65
C THR A 508 -10.72 -6.92 32.87
N LEU A 509 -11.23 -6.40 31.75
CA LEU A 509 -10.53 -5.40 30.94
C LEU A 509 -10.30 -4.10 31.72
N VAL A 510 -11.30 -3.61 32.45
CA VAL A 510 -11.19 -2.42 33.31
C VAL A 510 -10.12 -2.61 34.38
N GLU A 511 -10.10 -3.76 35.04
CA GLU A 511 -9.09 -4.09 36.05
C GLU A 511 -7.68 -4.16 35.44
N VAL A 512 -7.51 -4.85 34.32
CA VAL A 512 -6.24 -4.94 33.58
C VAL A 512 -5.74 -3.55 33.19
N HIS A 513 -6.60 -2.73 32.59
CA HIS A 513 -6.24 -1.40 32.15
C HIS A 513 -5.81 -0.52 33.34
N LYS A 514 -6.60 -0.53 34.42
CA LYS A 514 -6.31 0.22 35.65
C LYS A 514 -5.00 -0.25 36.29
N GLU A 515 -4.76 -1.55 36.38
CA GLU A 515 -3.51 -2.13 36.89
C GLU A 515 -2.31 -1.60 36.08
N MET A 516 -2.36 -1.69 34.76
CA MET A 516 -1.26 -1.21 33.90
C MET A 516 -1.00 0.30 34.05
N VAL A 517 -2.06 1.13 34.09
CA VAL A 517 -1.93 2.59 34.21
C VAL A 517 -1.47 3.02 35.60
N THR A 518 -1.90 2.33 36.65
CA THR A 518 -1.48 2.66 38.03
C THR A 518 -0.06 2.21 38.34
N GLU A 519 0.37 1.07 37.81
CA GLU A 519 1.71 0.54 38.05
C GLU A 519 2.77 1.19 37.15
N PHE A 520 2.50 1.32 35.86
CA PHE A 520 3.50 1.79 34.87
C PHE A 520 3.29 3.26 34.43
N GLY A 521 2.21 3.91 34.89
CA GLY A 521 1.81 5.23 34.41
C GLY A 521 1.09 5.17 33.06
N SER A 522 0.45 6.27 32.67
CA SER A 522 -0.23 6.39 31.37
C SER A 522 0.76 6.33 30.21
N SER A 523 0.41 5.61 29.13
CA SER A 523 1.23 5.55 27.91
C SER A 523 1.31 6.89 27.16
N GLY A 524 0.32 7.78 27.31
CA GLY A 524 0.31 9.14 26.77
C GLY A 524 -0.07 9.31 25.31
N PHE A 525 -0.43 8.23 24.63
CA PHE A 525 -0.87 8.23 23.24
C PHE A 525 -2.04 7.27 23.05
N GLY A 526 -2.65 7.29 21.86
CA GLY A 526 -3.65 6.30 21.47
C GLY A 526 -4.97 6.41 22.23
N PHE A 527 -5.71 5.30 22.24
CA PHE A 527 -7.01 5.19 22.91
C PHE A 527 -6.87 5.30 24.44
N SER A 528 -5.82 4.74 25.03
CA SER A 528 -5.63 4.71 26.49
C SER A 528 -5.53 6.11 27.11
N ALA A 529 -4.86 7.05 26.45
CA ALA A 529 -4.58 8.38 26.98
C ALA A 529 -5.32 9.51 26.24
N GLY A 530 -5.63 9.32 24.95
CA GLY A 530 -6.20 10.36 24.09
C GLY A 530 -7.72 10.41 24.04
N ASN A 531 -8.42 9.41 24.60
CA ASN A 531 -9.88 9.31 24.51
C ASN A 531 -10.55 9.63 25.86
N LYS A 532 -11.11 10.84 25.99
CA LYS A 532 -11.67 11.29 27.27
C LYS A 532 -12.96 10.56 27.65
N LYS A 533 -13.81 10.26 26.65
CA LYS A 533 -15.07 9.53 26.85
C LYS A 533 -14.82 8.11 27.36
N LEU A 534 -13.78 7.45 26.85
CA LEU A 534 -13.35 6.14 27.30
C LEU A 534 -12.82 6.17 28.73
N GLN A 535 -11.96 7.14 29.06
CA GLN A 535 -11.44 7.29 30.43
C GLN A 535 -12.56 7.49 31.46
N ASP A 536 -13.57 8.28 31.10
CA ASP A 536 -14.73 8.50 31.96
C ASP A 536 -15.58 7.22 32.09
N PHE A 537 -15.75 6.46 31.01
CA PHE A 537 -16.39 5.13 31.05
C PHE A 537 -15.65 4.16 31.98
N ILE A 538 -14.33 4.04 31.85
CA ILE A 538 -13.48 3.19 32.70
C ILE A 538 -13.62 3.62 34.17
N SER A 539 -13.54 4.93 34.42
CA SER A 539 -13.69 5.48 35.78
C SER A 539 -15.04 5.16 36.41
N GLN A 540 -16.13 5.15 35.65
CA GLN A 540 -17.47 4.83 36.13
C GLN A 540 -17.65 3.34 36.47
N LYS A 541 -16.79 2.47 35.92
CA LYS A 541 -16.81 1.02 36.18
C LYS A 541 -15.92 0.60 37.34
N LEU A 542 -15.10 1.52 37.87
CA LEU A 542 -14.22 1.29 39.01
C LEU A 542 -14.88 1.73 40.33
N PRO A 543 -14.51 1.10 41.47
CA PRO A 543 -14.81 1.64 42.79
C PRO A 543 -14.25 3.07 42.97
N GLU A 544 -14.88 3.90 43.81
CA GLU A 544 -14.51 5.34 43.94
C GLU A 544 -13.02 5.57 44.22
N GLN A 545 -12.43 4.76 45.11
CA GLN A 545 -11.01 4.86 45.46
C GLN A 545 -10.09 4.56 44.26
N ASP A 546 -10.41 3.51 43.50
CA ASP A 546 -9.65 3.09 42.33
C ASP A 546 -9.82 4.08 41.18
N ALA A 547 -11.03 4.62 41.00
CA ALA A 547 -11.30 5.66 40.01
C ALA A 547 -10.48 6.94 40.30
N ALA A 548 -10.34 7.33 41.58
CA ALA A 548 -9.52 8.46 41.99
C ALA A 548 -8.02 8.21 41.71
N ALA A 549 -7.52 7.01 42.02
CA ALA A 549 -6.14 6.61 41.74
C ALA A 549 -5.84 6.59 40.23
N TYR A 550 -6.72 5.98 39.43
CA TYR A 550 -6.62 5.92 37.98
C TYR A 550 -6.57 7.33 37.35
N LYS A 551 -7.51 8.21 37.72
CA LYS A 551 -7.52 9.61 37.24
C LYS A 551 -6.27 10.37 37.63
N LYS A 552 -5.73 10.13 38.83
CA LYS A 552 -4.47 10.74 39.26
C LYS A 552 -3.31 10.30 38.37
N SER A 553 -3.19 9.00 38.09
CA SER A 553 -2.14 8.46 37.20
C SER A 553 -2.23 9.00 35.77
N LEU A 554 -3.44 9.21 35.24
CA LEU A 554 -3.62 9.86 33.93
C LEU A 554 -3.12 11.31 33.94
N ASN A 555 -3.42 12.08 34.99
CA ASN A 555 -3.09 13.50 35.08
C ASN A 555 -1.61 13.81 35.37
N THR A 556 -0.89 12.91 36.05
CA THR A 556 0.54 13.07 36.34
C THR A 556 1.38 13.23 35.07
N MET A 557 0.94 12.66 33.95
CA MET A 557 1.61 12.78 32.65
C MET A 557 1.30 14.10 31.92
N LEU A 558 0.04 14.56 31.98
CA LEU A 558 -0.37 15.83 31.36
C LEU A 558 0.43 17.02 31.91
N GLN A 559 0.80 16.96 33.19
CA GLN A 559 1.62 17.99 33.86
C GLN A 559 3.12 17.90 33.53
N SER A 560 3.65 16.69 33.31
CA SER A 560 5.07 16.49 32.93
C SER A 560 5.33 16.73 31.44
N SER A 561 4.27 16.86 30.62
CA SER A 561 4.37 17.25 29.20
C SER A 561 4.47 18.77 29.01
N SER A 562 4.00 19.56 30.00
CA SER A 562 4.05 21.03 30.01
C SER A 562 5.32 21.62 30.64
N ASP A 563 6.04 20.85 31.47
CA ASP A 563 7.27 21.31 32.15
C ASP A 563 8.44 20.34 31.95
N THR A 564 9.40 20.77 31.11
CA THR A 564 10.83 20.38 31.11
C THR A 564 11.28 19.15 30.28
N LYS A 565 12.42 19.35 29.59
CA LYS A 565 13.37 18.32 29.14
C LYS A 565 13.61 17.28 30.25
N VAL A 566 13.36 16.00 29.99
CA VAL A 566 13.67 14.92 30.93
C VAL A 566 14.64 13.93 30.29
N GLU A 567 15.72 13.68 31.03
CA GLU A 567 16.75 12.68 30.77
C GLU A 567 16.15 11.28 30.65
N ALA A 568 16.61 10.55 29.63
CA ALA A 568 16.20 9.19 29.35
C ALA A 568 16.68 8.23 30.45
N LYS A 569 15.74 7.65 31.19
CA LYS A 569 15.90 6.35 31.84
C LYS A 569 14.84 5.39 31.27
N ASP A 570 15.30 4.45 30.46
CA ASP A 570 14.75 3.13 30.11
C ASP A 570 13.22 2.96 29.94
N GLY A 571 12.52 3.98 29.42
CA GLY A 571 11.17 3.84 28.90
C GLY A 571 11.18 3.78 27.38
N ILE A 572 11.00 2.59 26.79
CA ILE A 572 10.77 2.45 25.35
C ILE A 572 9.40 3.08 25.06
N ARG A 573 9.41 4.31 24.54
CA ARG A 573 8.23 4.99 24.03
C ARG A 573 7.85 4.34 22.71
N LEU A 574 6.58 3.95 22.56
CA LEU A 574 5.96 3.80 21.25
C LEU A 574 5.81 5.19 20.66
N GLN A 575 6.88 5.72 20.06
CA GLN A 575 6.72 6.75 19.04
C GLN A 575 6.25 6.03 17.79
N LYS A 576 4.98 6.25 17.43
CA LYS A 576 4.56 6.01 16.04
C LYS A 576 5.49 6.90 15.19
N GLU A 577 6.38 6.30 14.41
CA GLU A 577 6.94 6.99 13.23
C GLU A 577 5.80 7.15 12.23
N SER A 578 4.83 8.01 12.56
CA SER A 578 4.02 8.62 11.54
C SER A 578 4.98 9.50 10.75
N SER A 579 5.08 9.25 9.46
CA SER A 579 5.48 10.30 8.53
C SER A 579 4.49 11.44 8.70
N GLU A 580 4.79 12.34 9.63
CA GLU A 580 4.13 13.62 9.76
C GLU A 580 4.42 14.36 8.45
N VAL A 581 3.43 14.37 7.57
CA VAL A 581 3.27 15.49 6.65
C VAL A 581 3.19 16.70 7.55
N MET A 582 4.25 17.51 7.53
CA MET A 582 4.37 18.75 8.29
C MET A 582 3.04 19.51 8.26
N GLU A 583 2.33 19.57 9.38
CA GLU A 583 1.51 20.73 9.68
C GLU A 583 2.49 21.89 9.78
N SER A 584 2.56 22.70 8.73
CA SER A 584 3.33 23.93 8.74
C SER A 584 2.70 24.87 9.77
N ASP A 585 3.35 24.98 10.92
CA ASP A 585 3.09 26.01 11.91
C ASP A 585 3.44 27.38 11.30
N ASN A 586 2.43 27.98 10.66
CA ASN A 586 2.59 29.07 9.68
C ASN A 586 3.06 30.41 10.32
N ASP A 587 3.14 30.50 11.64
CA ASP A 587 3.51 31.73 12.36
C ASP A 587 5.02 31.81 12.69
N SER A 588 5.73 30.67 12.73
CA SER A 588 7.17 30.63 13.03
C SER A 588 8.04 30.78 11.78
N SER A 589 7.61 30.22 10.65
CA SER A 589 8.31 30.31 9.36
C SER A 589 8.29 31.74 8.79
N MET A 590 7.18 32.47 8.98
CA MET A 590 7.04 33.86 8.50
C MET A 590 7.96 34.82 9.29
N LYS A 591 8.08 34.64 10.61
CA LYS A 591 8.98 35.44 11.45
C LYS A 591 10.45 35.15 11.12
N THR A 592 10.79 33.89 10.88
CA THR A 592 12.15 33.49 10.50
C THR A 592 12.51 34.00 9.10
N GLY A 593 11.57 33.95 8.14
CA GLY A 593 11.73 34.51 6.80
C GLY A 593 11.92 36.02 6.80
N ILE A 594 11.18 36.75 7.64
CA ILE A 594 11.32 38.21 7.80
C ILE A 594 12.69 38.56 8.40
N ILE A 595 13.19 37.80 9.39
CA ILE A 595 14.50 38.03 9.99
C ILE A 595 15.62 37.77 8.96
N ILE A 596 15.53 36.69 8.18
CA ILE A 596 16.51 36.38 7.14
C ILE A 596 16.51 37.47 6.06
N ALA A 597 15.34 37.92 5.60
CA ALA A 597 15.22 39.01 4.63
C ALA A 597 15.82 40.32 5.17
N ALA A 598 15.58 40.65 6.45
CA ALA A 598 16.17 41.83 7.09
C ALA A 598 17.70 41.75 7.17
N VAL A 599 18.26 40.58 7.51
CA VAL A 599 19.71 40.36 7.55
C VAL A 599 20.33 40.49 6.16
N VAL A 600 19.68 39.96 5.11
CA VAL A 600 20.15 40.08 3.73
C VAL A 600 20.14 41.54 3.26
N VAL A 601 19.10 42.30 3.59
CA VAL A 601 19.02 43.74 3.26
C VAL A 601 20.12 44.54 3.97
N VAL A 602 20.38 44.25 5.25
CA VAL A 602 21.46 44.91 6.01
C VAL A 602 22.83 44.60 5.41
N LEU A 603 23.09 43.33 5.06
CA LEU A 603 24.34 42.93 4.39
C LEU A 603 24.51 43.61 3.03
N PHE A 604 23.42 43.77 2.28
CA PHE A 604 23.43 44.47 0.99
C PHE A 604 23.74 45.97 1.14
N ILE A 605 23.17 46.63 2.16
CA ILE A 605 23.47 48.04 2.47
C ILE A 605 24.94 48.21 2.90
N ILE A 606 25.45 47.29 3.73
CA ILE A 606 26.88 47.29 4.14
C ILE A 606 27.77 47.12 2.91
N LEU A 607 27.43 46.22 1.99
CA LEU A 607 28.16 46.00 0.75
C LEU A 607 28.20 47.26 -0.11
N ILE A 608 27.07 47.96 -0.28
CA ILE A 608 26.99 49.24 -1.01
C ILE A 608 27.87 50.30 -0.33
N PHE A 609 27.88 50.36 1.00
CA PHE A 609 28.70 51.32 1.74
C PHE A 609 30.20 51.03 1.60
N VAL A 610 30.60 49.76 1.64
CA VAL A 610 31.99 49.33 1.40
C VAL A 610 32.43 49.63 -0.03
N LEU A 611 31.56 49.39 -1.03
CA LEU A 611 31.85 49.69 -2.43
C LEU A 611 31.94 51.21 -2.70
N ARG A 612 31.09 52.02 -2.06
CA ARG A 612 31.19 53.49 -2.10
C ARG A 612 32.49 53.99 -1.45
N LYS A 613 32.87 53.44 -0.28
CA LYS A 613 34.09 53.83 0.43
C LYS A 613 35.38 53.41 -0.30
N ARG A 614 35.34 52.32 -1.09
CA ARG A 614 36.44 51.92 -1.98
C ARG A 614 36.57 52.85 -3.19
N ARG A 615 35.46 53.30 -3.79
CA ARG A 615 35.47 54.28 -4.90
C ARG A 615 35.99 55.66 -4.48
N THR A 616 35.78 56.09 -3.25
CA THR A 616 36.33 57.37 -2.73
C THR A 616 37.80 57.31 -2.30
N LYS A 617 38.44 56.14 -2.33
CA LYS A 617 39.88 55.96 -2.04
C LYS A 617 40.73 55.73 -3.29
N THR A 618 40.12 55.74 -4.47
CA THR A 618 40.78 55.55 -5.77
C THR A 618 40.48 56.69 -6.76
N ALA A 619 40.04 57.84 -6.26
CA ALA A 619 39.90 59.10 -6.99
C ALA A 619 40.83 60.16 -6.39
#